data_AF-A0A354XSV1-F1
#
_entry.id   AF-A0A354XSV1-F1
#
_cell.length_a   1.000
_cell.length_b   1.000
_cell.length_c   1.000
_cell.angle_alpha   90.00
_cell.angle_beta   90.00
_cell.angle_gamma   90.00
#
_symmetry.space_group_name_H-M   'P 1'
#
loop_
_entity.id
_entity.type
_entity.pdbx_description
1 polymer ?
#
loop_
_entity_poly.entity_id
_entity_poly.type
_entity_poly.pdbx_seq_one_letter_code
_entity_poly.pdbx_strand_id
1 'polypeptide(L)'
;MNEKRSTFGSKLGMVAAAAGSAVGLGNIWRFPSETADGGGAIFIIVYIACILFFGIPLMVAEFLIGRSSRANAAGAFHKLAPDTPWKWVGRLGVLTGFVILGFYMVVCGWTVDYFIQSITGSLKEVNDFSTNFNTLLANRPKQIGLMAFFV
;
A
#
# COMPACT_ATOMS: atom_id res chain seq x y z
N MET A 1 -7.98 13.51 30.20
CA MET A 1 -8.90 12.46 29.69
C MET A 1 -8.07 11.22 29.38
N ASN A 2 -8.33 10.10 30.06
CA ASN A 2 -7.58 8.86 29.86
C ASN A 2 -8.21 8.11 28.69
N GLU A 3 -7.78 8.38 27.45
CA GLU A 3 -8.27 7.65 26.29
C GLU A 3 -7.84 6.18 26.38
N LYS A 4 -8.81 5.29 26.63
CA LYS A 4 -8.60 3.85 26.52
C LYS A 4 -8.30 3.52 25.05
N ARG A 5 -7.06 3.11 24.75
CA ARG A 5 -6.68 2.62 23.42
C ARG A 5 -7.58 1.45 23.00
N SER A 6 -8.10 1.50 21.78
CA SER A 6 -8.80 0.38 21.18
C SER A 6 -7.85 -0.82 21.08
N THR A 7 -8.33 -1.98 21.52
CA THR A 7 -7.60 -3.25 21.44
C THR A 7 -8.37 -4.18 20.52
N PHE A 8 -7.67 -4.96 19.70
CA PHE A 8 -8.31 -5.94 18.84
C PHE A 8 -9.03 -7.00 19.69
N GLY A 9 -10.28 -7.31 19.34
CA GLY A 9 -11.10 -8.30 20.04
C GLY A 9 -10.63 -9.75 19.87
N SER A 10 -9.77 -10.05 18.88
CA SER A 10 -9.20 -11.37 18.65
C SER A 10 -7.81 -11.28 18.01
N LYS A 11 -6.95 -12.27 18.32
CA LYS A 11 -5.63 -12.44 17.69
C LYS A 11 -5.76 -12.68 16.18
N LEU A 12 -6.79 -13.43 15.75
CA LEU A 12 -7.05 -13.66 14.33
C LEU A 12 -7.43 -12.37 13.61
N GLY A 13 -8.23 -11.50 14.25
CA GLY A 13 -8.58 -10.20 13.70
C GLY A 13 -7.36 -9.28 13.53
N MET A 14 -6.41 -9.34 14.46
CA MET A 14 -5.14 -8.61 14.35
C MET A 14 -4.29 -9.13 13.17
N VAL A 15 -4.14 -10.46 13.03
CA VAL A 15 -3.37 -11.06 11.93
C VAL A 15 -4.03 -10.76 10.58
N ALA A 16 -5.35 -10.89 10.49
CA ALA A 16 -6.10 -10.59 9.27
C ALA A 16 -5.99 -9.11 8.87
N ALA A 17 -6.08 -8.18 9.82
CA ALA A 17 -5.89 -6.75 9.57
C ALA A 17 -4.47 -6.43 9.10
N ALA A 18 -3.45 -7.04 9.72
CA ALA A 18 -2.06 -6.87 9.30
C ALA A 18 -1.80 -7.46 7.90
N ALA A 19 -2.30 -8.67 7.63
CA ALA A 19 -2.17 -9.32 6.33
C ALA A 19 -2.88 -8.51 5.23
N GLY A 20 -4.11 -8.04 5.50
CA GLY A 20 -4.86 -7.18 4.57
C GLY A 20 -4.16 -5.85 4.29
N SER A 21 -3.46 -5.28 5.28
CA SER A 21 -2.64 -4.08 5.06
C SER A 21 -1.35 -4.34 4.28
N ALA A 22 -0.82 -5.56 4.33
CA ALA A 22 0.43 -5.93 3.65
C ALA A 22 0.21 -6.38 2.19
N VAL A 23 -0.95 -6.95 1.90
CA VAL A 23 -1.33 -7.37 0.54
C VAL A 23 -1.86 -6.16 -0.23
N GLY A 24 -1.10 -5.69 -1.22
CA GLY A 24 -1.47 -4.53 -2.05
C GLY A 24 -1.45 -4.81 -3.55
N LEU A 25 -1.84 -3.79 -4.33
CA LEU A 25 -1.87 -3.80 -5.80
C LEU A 25 -0.51 -4.20 -6.42
N GLY A 26 0.60 -3.85 -5.76
CA GLY A 26 1.94 -4.25 -6.19
C GLY A 26 2.12 -5.77 -6.27
N ASN A 27 1.49 -6.55 -5.39
CA ASN A 27 1.57 -8.00 -5.45
C ASN A 27 0.75 -8.58 -6.61
N ILE A 28 -0.25 -7.83 -7.12
CA ILE A 28 -1.14 -8.27 -8.18
C ILE A 28 -0.48 -8.12 -9.56
N TRP A 29 0.17 -6.99 -9.83
CA TRP A 29 0.75 -6.73 -11.16
C TRP A 29 2.26 -6.58 -11.17
N ARG A 30 2.87 -6.01 -10.12
CA ARG A 30 4.29 -5.63 -10.17
C ARG A 30 5.15 -6.85 -9.94
N PHE A 31 4.81 -7.65 -8.94
CA PHE A 31 5.53 -8.88 -8.63
C PHE A 31 5.56 -9.86 -9.83
N PRO A 32 4.43 -10.18 -10.50
CA PRO A 32 4.45 -11.04 -11.68
C PRO A 32 5.25 -10.44 -12.85
N SER A 33 5.14 -9.14 -13.11
CA SER A 33 5.90 -8.47 -14.18
C SER A 33 7.40 -8.56 -13.93
N GLU A 34 7.86 -8.19 -12.73
CA GLU A 34 9.28 -8.25 -12.37
C GLU A 34 9.81 -9.70 -12.35
N THR A 35 8.97 -10.65 -11.97
CA THR A 35 9.32 -12.07 -12.04
C THR A 35 9.46 -12.53 -13.49
N ALA A 36 8.56 -12.11 -14.39
CA ALA A 36 8.62 -12.44 -15.80
C ALA A 36 9.89 -11.87 -16.46
N ASP A 37 10.22 -10.61 -16.17
CA ASP A 37 11.38 -9.91 -16.73
C ASP A 37 12.70 -10.36 -16.06
N GLY A 38 12.66 -10.72 -14.78
CA GLY A 38 13.82 -11.05 -13.94
C GLY A 38 14.33 -12.50 -14.02
N GLY A 39 13.93 -13.27 -15.02
CA GLY A 39 14.36 -14.67 -15.18
C GLY A 39 13.52 -15.69 -14.39
N GLY A 40 12.26 -15.35 -14.07
CA GLY A 40 11.27 -16.28 -13.53
C GLY A 40 11.64 -16.85 -12.17
N ALA A 41 11.90 -18.15 -12.11
CA ALA A 41 12.14 -18.87 -10.86
C ALA A 41 13.40 -18.37 -10.12
N ILE A 42 14.43 -17.91 -10.83
CA ILE A 42 15.67 -17.40 -10.21
C ILE A 42 15.38 -16.13 -9.41
N PHE A 43 14.57 -15.22 -9.98
CA PHE A 43 14.11 -14.02 -9.27
C PHE A 43 13.38 -14.38 -7.98
N ILE A 44 12.49 -15.38 -8.01
CA ILE A 44 11.72 -15.82 -6.83
C ILE A 44 12.66 -16.32 -5.72
N ILE A 45 13.69 -17.09 -6.05
CA ILE A 45 14.65 -17.59 -5.04
C ILE A 45 15.36 -16.42 -4.35
N VAL A 46 15.87 -15.46 -5.14
CA VAL A 46 16.54 -14.26 -4.60
C VAL A 46 15.55 -13.41 -3.79
N TYR A 47 14.32 -13.25 -4.27
CA TYR A 47 13.26 -12.51 -3.58
C TYR A 47 12.94 -13.12 -2.21
N ILE A 48 12.81 -14.44 -2.11
CA ILE A 48 12.59 -15.14 -0.83
C ILE A 48 13.79 -14.95 0.10
N ALA A 49 15.02 -15.07 -0.41
CA ALA A 49 16.21 -14.83 0.40
C ALA A 49 16.21 -13.40 0.97
N CYS A 50 15.91 -12.39 0.14
CA CYS A 50 15.79 -11.00 0.59
C CYS A 50 14.68 -10.81 1.66
N ILE A 51 13.54 -11.48 1.52
CA ILE A 51 12.49 -11.44 2.56
C ILE A 51 13.00 -12.03 3.88
N LEU A 52 13.69 -13.16 3.84
CA LEU A 52 14.19 -13.81 5.05
C LEU A 52 15.24 -12.96 5.77
N PHE A 53 16.17 -12.35 5.02
CA PHE A 53 17.29 -11.60 5.60
C PHE A 53 16.99 -10.12 5.90
N PHE A 54 16.09 -9.49 5.15
CA PHE A 54 15.79 -8.06 5.32
C PHE A 54 14.33 -7.83 5.71
N GLY A 55 13.38 -8.47 5.04
CA GLY A 55 11.94 -8.27 5.28
C GLY A 55 11.51 -8.66 6.70
N ILE A 56 11.77 -9.90 7.11
CA ILE A 56 11.39 -10.40 8.43
C ILE A 56 12.09 -9.62 9.56
N PRO A 57 13.42 -9.40 9.54
CA PRO A 57 14.08 -8.64 10.60
C PRO A 57 13.58 -7.21 10.72
N LEU A 58 13.32 -6.54 9.60
CA LEU A 58 12.80 -5.17 9.59
C LEU A 58 11.37 -5.10 10.15
N MET A 59 10.51 -6.05 9.75
CA MET A 59 9.16 -6.17 10.31
C MET A 59 9.21 -6.40 11.83
N VAL A 60 10.05 -7.32 12.31
CA VAL A 60 10.21 -7.59 13.74
C VAL A 60 10.70 -6.34 14.49
N ALA A 61 11.65 -5.59 13.92
CA ALA A 61 12.14 -4.34 14.49
C ALA A 61 11.01 -3.30 14.63
N GLU A 62 10.18 -3.14 13.61
CA GLU A 62 9.03 -2.22 13.64
C GLU A 62 8.00 -2.63 14.69
N PHE A 63 7.69 -3.94 14.79
CA PHE A 63 6.80 -4.46 15.84
C PHE A 63 7.37 -4.23 17.26
N LEU A 64 8.67 -4.38 17.46
CA LEU A 64 9.34 -4.12 18.74
C LEU A 64 9.27 -2.64 19.13
N ILE A 65 9.48 -1.73 18.19
CA ILE A 65 9.37 -0.28 18.39
C ILE A 65 7.91 0.10 18.73
N GLY A 66 6.94 -0.43 17.99
CA GLY A 66 5.52 -0.18 18.25
C GLY A 66 5.06 -0.70 19.62
N ARG A 67 5.50 -1.90 20.00
CA ARG A 67 5.13 -2.53 21.28
C ARG A 67 5.79 -1.87 22.50
N SER A 68 7.05 -1.45 22.37
CA SER A 68 7.78 -0.79 23.45
C SER A 68 7.31 0.65 23.68
N SER A 69 7.11 1.42 22.61
CA SER A 69 6.60 2.79 22.71
C SER A 69 5.12 2.84 23.09
N ARG A 70 4.29 1.89 22.63
CA ARG A 70 2.83 1.98 22.64
C ARG A 70 2.34 3.36 22.17
N ALA A 71 2.95 3.87 21.11
CA ALA A 71 2.68 5.16 20.51
C ALA A 71 2.55 5.00 18.99
N ASN A 72 2.03 6.03 18.32
CA ASN A 72 1.85 6.03 16.86
C ASN A 72 3.22 6.18 16.18
N ALA A 73 3.35 5.86 14.88
CA ALA A 73 4.64 5.83 14.16
C ALA A 73 5.52 7.09 14.37
N ALA A 74 4.92 8.29 14.30
CA ALA A 74 5.64 9.55 14.57
C ALA A 74 5.95 9.79 16.06
N GLY A 75 5.10 9.31 16.97
CA GLY A 75 5.26 9.46 18.42
C GLY A 75 6.16 8.40 19.07
N ALA A 76 6.38 7.27 18.41
CA ALA A 76 7.20 6.17 18.92
C ALA A 76 8.65 6.61 19.13
N PHE A 77 9.24 7.29 18.14
CA PHE A 77 10.61 7.80 18.23
C PHE A 77 10.77 8.93 19.25
N HIS A 78 9.73 9.76 19.44
CA HIS A 78 9.76 10.80 20.46
C HIS A 78 9.78 10.22 21.89
N LYS A 79 9.12 9.08 22.11
CA LYS A 79 9.05 8.41 23.41
C LYS A 79 10.26 7.51 23.70
N LEU A 80 10.79 6.84 22.69
CA LEU A 80 11.90 5.89 22.85
C LEU A 80 13.28 6.56 22.83
N ALA A 81 13.43 7.67 22.12
CA ALA A 81 14.68 8.41 22.02
C ALA A 81 14.41 9.93 22.14
N PRO A 82 14.01 10.41 23.32
CA PRO A 82 13.79 11.84 23.56
C PRO A 82 15.05 12.65 23.21
N ASP A 83 14.86 13.87 22.71
CA ASP A 83 15.91 14.82 22.30
C ASP A 83 16.85 14.40 21.16
N THR A 84 16.59 13.27 20.51
CA THR A 84 17.33 12.84 19.32
C THR A 84 16.67 13.29 18.00
N PRO A 85 17.42 13.39 16.89
CA PRO A 85 16.85 13.70 15.58
C PRO A 85 15.97 12.58 15.00
N TRP A 86 15.92 11.39 15.62
CA TRP A 86 15.14 10.24 15.16
C TRP A 86 13.62 10.51 15.07
N LYS A 87 13.12 11.55 15.74
CA LYS A 87 11.73 12.05 15.56
C LYS A 87 11.40 12.38 14.10
N TRP A 88 12.38 12.78 13.30
CA TRP A 88 12.18 13.10 11.88
C TRP A 88 11.94 11.85 11.04
N VAL A 89 12.59 10.73 11.37
CA VAL A 89 12.39 9.44 10.67
C VAL A 89 10.94 8.96 10.81
N GLY A 90 10.39 9.04 12.03
CA GLY A 90 8.98 8.70 12.26
C GLY A 90 8.00 9.60 11.49
N ARG A 91 8.30 10.90 11.39
CA ARG A 91 7.48 11.85 10.62
C ARG A 91 7.61 11.63 9.11
N LEU A 92 8.81 11.30 8.63
CA LEU A 92 9.04 10.93 7.24
C LEU A 92 8.24 9.69 6.87
N GLY A 93 8.19 8.66 7.73
CA GLY A 93 7.36 7.48 7.48
C GLY A 93 5.87 7.83 7.27
N VAL A 94 5.32 8.73 8.10
CA VAL A 94 3.94 9.21 7.93
C VAL A 94 3.76 10.00 6.63
N LEU A 95 4.72 10.87 6.29
CA LEU A 95 4.70 11.62 5.04
C LEU A 95 4.79 10.69 3.81
N THR A 96 5.66 9.68 3.85
CA THR A 96 5.78 8.67 2.79
C THR A 96 4.48 7.92 2.59
N GLY A 97 3.82 7.49 3.68
CA GLY A 97 2.50 6.86 3.61
C GLY A 97 1.45 7.76 2.96
N PHE A 98 1.46 9.05 3.29
CA PHE A 98 0.58 10.05 2.67
C PHE A 98 0.85 10.23 1.17
N VAL A 99 2.11 10.29 0.75
CA VAL A 99 2.49 10.40 -0.67
C VAL A 99 2.08 9.14 -1.45
N ILE A 100 2.31 7.96 -0.89
CA ILE A 100 1.91 6.69 -1.50
C ILE A 100 0.39 6.61 -1.66
N LEU A 101 -0.39 7.15 -0.72
CA LEU A 101 -1.84 7.17 -0.81
C LEU A 101 -2.33 7.89 -2.08
N GLY A 102 -1.66 8.99 -2.47
CA GLY A 102 -1.98 9.70 -3.71
C GLY A 102 -1.85 8.82 -4.95
N PHE A 103 -0.81 7.99 -5.04
CA PHE A 103 -0.67 7.00 -6.11
C PHE A 103 -1.81 5.96 -6.09
N TYR A 104 -2.16 5.45 -4.90
CA TYR A 104 -3.24 4.47 -4.77
C TYR A 104 -4.60 5.03 -5.19
N MET A 105 -4.90 6.30 -4.90
CA MET A 105 -6.15 6.96 -5.32
C MET A 105 -6.32 6.97 -6.85
N VAL A 106 -5.24 7.24 -7.59
CA VAL A 106 -5.25 7.25 -9.06
C VAL A 106 -5.62 5.87 -9.62
N VAL A 107 -4.97 4.83 -9.11
CA VAL A 107 -5.22 3.45 -9.53
C VAL A 107 -6.64 3.01 -9.20
N CYS A 108 -7.12 3.32 -7.99
CA CYS A 108 -8.48 3.02 -7.58
C CYS A 108 -9.50 3.69 -8.51
N GLY A 109 -9.24 4.95 -8.92
CA GLY A 109 -10.05 5.65 -9.91
C GLY A 109 -10.16 4.90 -11.24
N TRP A 110 -9.04 4.44 -11.79
CA TRP A 110 -9.05 3.61 -13.01
C TRP A 110 -9.83 2.30 -12.79
N THR A 111 -9.60 1.64 -11.66
CA THR A 111 -10.28 0.37 -11.34
C THR A 111 -11.80 0.54 -11.28
N VAL A 112 -12.30 1.62 -10.68
CA VAL A 112 -13.74 1.92 -10.66
C VAL A 112 -14.27 2.18 -12.06
N ASP A 113 -13.52 2.88 -12.92
CA ASP A 113 -13.96 3.11 -14.29
C ASP A 113 -14.11 1.81 -15.08
N TYR A 114 -13.12 0.92 -14.99
CA TYR A 114 -13.20 -0.41 -15.60
C TYR A 114 -14.31 -1.26 -14.99
N PHE A 115 -14.58 -1.11 -13.68
CA PHE A 115 -15.70 -1.78 -13.03
C PHE A 115 -17.05 -1.30 -13.57
N ILE A 116 -17.23 0.01 -13.75
CA ILE A 116 -18.45 0.58 -14.36
C ILE A 116 -18.60 0.10 -15.80
N GLN A 117 -17.54 0.16 -16.61
CA GLN A 117 -17.55 -0.36 -17.98
C GLN A 117 -17.89 -1.85 -18.03
N SER A 118 -17.55 -2.62 -16.99
CA SER A 118 -17.82 -4.06 -16.91
C SER A 118 -19.29 -4.31 -16.66
N ILE A 119 -19.91 -3.52 -15.77
CA ILE A 119 -21.33 -3.61 -15.44
C ILE A 119 -22.20 -3.09 -16.58
N THR A 120 -21.80 -2.00 -17.25
CA THR A 120 -22.56 -1.42 -18.38
C THR A 120 -22.40 -2.23 -19.67
N GLY A 121 -21.50 -3.20 -19.72
CA GLY A 121 -21.24 -4.03 -20.90
C GLY A 121 -20.38 -3.35 -21.98
N SER A 122 -20.04 -2.07 -21.80
CA SER A 122 -19.19 -1.30 -22.73
C SER A 122 -17.82 -1.95 -22.93
N LEU A 123 -17.30 -2.64 -21.91
CA LEU A 123 -16.04 -3.39 -22.01
C LEU A 123 -16.05 -4.52 -23.04
N LYS A 124 -17.23 -5.07 -23.40
CA LYS A 124 -17.34 -6.12 -24.42
C LYS A 124 -17.16 -5.58 -25.84
N GLU A 125 -17.41 -4.29 -26.04
CA GLU A 125 -17.31 -3.62 -27.33
C GLU A 125 -15.89 -3.06 -27.58
N VAL A 126 -15.01 -3.12 -26.57
CA VAL A 126 -13.63 -2.65 -26.66
C VAL A 126 -12.79 -3.68 -27.41
N ASN A 127 -12.38 -3.34 -28.62
CA ASN A 127 -11.47 -4.17 -29.44
C ASN A 127 -9.99 -3.94 -29.10
N ASP A 128 -9.62 -2.74 -28.64
CA ASP A 128 -8.26 -2.40 -28.20
C ASP A 128 -8.27 -1.75 -26.81
N PHE A 129 -7.82 -2.52 -25.81
CA PHE A 129 -7.72 -2.06 -24.43
C PHE A 129 -6.71 -0.92 -24.25
N SER A 130 -5.67 -0.86 -25.09
CA SER A 130 -4.66 0.20 -25.02
C SER A 130 -5.24 1.53 -25.46
N THR A 131 -6.01 1.56 -26.55
CA THR A 131 -6.71 2.77 -27.00
C THR A 131 -7.76 3.23 -25.98
N ASN A 132 -8.52 2.29 -25.39
CA ASN A 132 -9.50 2.62 -24.35
C ASN A 132 -8.83 3.25 -23.11
N PHE A 133 -7.72 2.67 -22.66
CA PHE A 133 -6.95 3.22 -21.55
C PHE A 133 -6.38 4.61 -21.87
N ASN A 134 -5.80 4.80 -23.06
CA ASN A 134 -5.28 6.10 -23.48
C ASN A 134 -6.37 7.17 -23.58
N THR A 135 -7.59 6.77 -23.96
CA THR A 135 -8.76 7.65 -23.99
C THR A 135 -9.17 8.06 -22.57
N LEU A 136 -9.15 7.13 -21.62
CA LEU A 136 -9.34 7.42 -20.20
C LEU A 136 -8.24 8.37 -19.68
N LEU A 137 -6.98 8.17 -20.08
CA LEU A 137 -5.86 9.04 -19.73
C LEU A 137 -6.00 10.46 -20.31
N ALA A 138 -6.51 10.57 -21.52
CA ALA A 138 -6.73 11.87 -22.18
C ALA A 138 -7.87 12.67 -21.53
N ASN A 139 -8.85 12.00 -20.90
CA ASN A 139 -10.01 12.64 -20.29
C ASN A 139 -9.71 13.17 -18.88
N ARG A 140 -9.01 14.32 -18.82
CA ARG A 140 -8.63 15.00 -17.57
C ARG A 140 -9.78 15.22 -16.57
N PRO A 141 -10.98 15.74 -16.95
CA PRO A 141 -12.03 15.99 -15.98
C PRO A 141 -12.57 14.69 -15.36
N LYS A 142 -12.66 13.61 -16.15
CA LYS A 142 -13.06 12.28 -15.63
C LYS A 142 -12.03 11.74 -14.63
N GLN A 143 -10.73 11.89 -14.93
CA GLN A 143 -9.68 11.48 -14.01
C GLN A 143 -9.70 12.25 -12.68
N ILE A 144 -9.84 13.58 -12.75
CA ILE A 144 -9.91 14.41 -11.55
C ILE A 144 -11.16 14.07 -10.74
N GLY A 145 -12.31 13.84 -11.39
CA GLY A 145 -13.53 13.43 -10.72
C GLY A 145 -13.41 12.07 -10.02
N LEU A 146 -12.77 11.09 -10.66
CA LEU A 146 -12.52 9.78 -10.07
C LEU A 146 -11.53 9.84 -8.90
N MET A 147 -10.49 10.68 -8.99
CA MET A 147 -9.56 10.89 -7.88
C MET A 147 -10.23 11.61 -6.71
N ALA A 148 -11.05 12.62 -6.98
CA ALA A 148 -11.78 13.37 -5.95
C ALA A 148 -12.81 12.50 -5.20
N PHE A 149 -13.30 11.42 -5.79
CA PHE A 149 -14.15 10.45 -5.10
C PHE A 149 -13.41 9.67 -4.00
N PHE A 150 -12.09 9.51 -4.13
CA PHE A 150 -11.27 8.73 -3.21
C PHE A 150 -10.48 9.56 -2.19
N VAL A 151 -10.47 10.90 -2.32
CA VAL A 151 -9.88 11.86 -1.37
C VAL A 151 -10.85 12.16 -0.24
#